data_AF-A0A0G0LIT6-F1
#
_entry.id   AF-A0A0G0LIT6-F1
#
_cell.length_a   1.000
_cell.length_b   1.000
_cell.length_c   1.000
_cell.angle_alpha   90.00
_cell.angle_beta   90.00
_cell.angle_gamma   90.00
#
_symmetry.space_group_name_H-M   'P 1'
#
loop_
_entity.id
_entity.type
_entity.pdbx_description
1 polymer ?
#
loop_
_entity_poly.entity_id
_entity_poly.type
_entity_poly.pdbx_seq_one_letter_code
_entity_poly.pdbx_strand_id
1 'polypeptide(L)' 'MGRIVMIAGHKEERCFRSRIGIDCLTRHKIEQIPGVQCVLNWGTFAIRVFADPNRWDEISPKVIRILEELEGGS' A
#
# COMPACT_ATOMS: atom_id res chain seq x y z
N MET A 1 -17.34 10.42 14.04
CA MET A 1 -16.19 10.27 14.95
C MET A 1 -15.14 9.40 14.28
N GLY A 2 -14.06 9.97 13.75
CA GLY A 2 -12.93 9.19 13.22
C GLY A 2 -11.92 8.93 14.34
N ARG A 3 -11.51 7.67 14.55
CA ARG A 3 -10.39 7.33 15.45
C ARG A 3 -9.09 7.60 14.72
N ILE A 4 -8.27 8.50 15.23
CA ILE A 4 -6.86 8.63 14.84
C ILE A 4 -6.09 7.57 15.63
N VAL A 5 -5.63 6.53 14.96
CA VAL A 5 -4.78 5.50 15.59
C VAL A 5 -3.33 5.94 15.36
N MET A 6 -2.70 6.52 16.38
CA MET A 6 -1.25 6.67 16.40
C MET A 6 -0.66 5.28 16.61
N ILE A 7 0.03 4.75 15.60
CA ILE A 7 0.69 3.45 15.73
C ILE A 7 2.16 3.66 16.04
N ALA A 8 2.45 3.78 17.33
CA ALA A 8 3.80 3.75 17.87
C ALA A 8 4.27 2.30 17.98
N GLY A 9 5.17 1.89 17.06
CA GLY A 9 5.84 0.59 17.13
C GLY A 9 6.43 0.21 15.79
N HIS A 10 7.76 0.39 15.61
CA HIS A 10 8.59 -0.13 14.51
C HIS A 10 7.86 -0.38 13.19
N LYS A 11 7.37 0.68 12.55
CA LYS A 11 6.74 0.59 11.23
C LYS A 11 7.67 1.16 10.20
N GLU A 12 8.03 0.34 9.23
CA GLU A 12 8.66 0.85 8.03
C GLU A 12 7.54 1.21 7.04
N GLU A 13 7.62 2.42 6.49
CA GLU A 13 6.75 2.85 5.38
C GLU A 13 7.52 2.79 4.07
N ARG A 14 6.85 2.37 2.99
CA ARG A 14 7.35 2.54 1.62
C ARG A 14 6.31 3.21 0.75
N CYS A 15 6.79 4.08 -0.12
CA CYS A 15 5.95 4.82 -1.06
C CYS A 15 5.94 4.10 -2.40
N PHE A 16 4.74 3.88 -2.94
CA PHE A 16 4.54 3.33 -4.27
C PHE A 16 3.79 4.35 -5.12
N ARG A 17 4.17 4.44 -6.39
CA ARG A 17 3.58 5.36 -7.36
C ARG A 17 2.96 4.56 -8.51
N SER A 18 1.85 5.06 -9.02
CA SER A 18 1.22 4.56 -10.24
C SER A 18 1.15 5.67 -11.29
N ARG A 19 1.15 5.27 -12.56
CA ARG A 19 0.88 6.13 -13.72
C ARG A 19 -0.58 6.53 -13.81
N ILE A 20 -1.49 5.80 -13.17
CA ILE A 20 -2.92 6.11 -13.14
C ILE A 20 -3.42 6.27 -11.70
N GLY A 21 -4.64 6.77 -11.56
CA GLY A 21 -5.22 7.03 -10.25
C GLY A 21 -5.44 5.75 -9.46
N ILE A 22 -4.95 5.72 -8.21
CA ILE A 22 -5.12 4.59 -7.30
C ILE A 22 -6.51 4.70 -6.66
N ASP A 23 -7.44 3.88 -7.13
CA ASP A 23 -8.80 3.83 -6.59
C ASP A 23 -8.89 3.09 -5.24
N CYS A 24 -10.07 3.15 -4.63
CA CYS A 24 -10.33 2.51 -3.34
C CYS A 24 -10.23 0.98 -3.39
N LEU A 25 -10.51 0.35 -4.54
CA LEU A 25 -10.46 -1.10 -4.69
C LEU A 25 -9.00 -1.58 -4.74
N THR A 26 -8.16 -0.86 -5.47
CA THR A 26 -6.72 -1.10 -5.56
C THR A 26 -6.07 -0.93 -4.20
N ARG A 27 -6.40 0.17 -3.49
CA ARG A 27 -5.94 0.37 -2.11
C ARG A 27 -6.37 -0.80 -1.22
N HIS A 28 -7.64 -1.21 -1.31
CA HIS A 28 -8.16 -2.31 -0.51
C HIS A 28 -7.46 -3.64 -0.79
N LYS A 29 -7.16 -3.97 -2.05
CA LYS A 29 -6.37 -5.16 -2.41
C LYS A 29 -4.99 -5.15 -1.73
N ILE A 30 -4.34 -3.99 -1.67
CA ILE A 30 -3.03 -3.84 -1.03
C ILE A 30 -3.15 -4.01 0.49
N GLU A 31 -4.21 -3.48 1.10
CA GLU A 31 -4.52 -3.69 2.54
C GLU A 31 -4.74 -5.18 2.88
N GLN A 32 -5.15 -6.02 1.93
CA GLN A 32 -5.33 -7.47 2.15
C GLN A 32 -4.02 -8.27 2.09
N ILE A 33 -2.89 -7.67 1.72
CA ILE A 33 -1.61 -8.38 1.68
C ILE A 33 -1.17 -8.72 3.12
N PRO A 34 -0.89 -9.99 3.45
CA PRO A 34 -0.42 -10.36 4.78
C PRO A 34 0.85 -9.61 5.16
N GLY A 35 0.84 -8.94 6.32
CA GLY A 35 1.95 -8.12 6.80
C GLY A 35 1.81 -6.63 6.49
N VAL A 36 0.88 -6.23 5.61
CA VAL A 36 0.45 -4.84 5.48
C VAL A 36 -0.46 -4.49 6.66
N GLN A 37 -0.18 -3.36 7.29
CA GLN A 37 -0.90 -2.88 8.47
C GLN A 37 -1.83 -1.72 8.11
N CYS A 38 -1.39 -0.82 7.23
CA CYS A 38 -2.24 0.21 6.66
C CYS A 38 -1.69 0.72 5.32
N VAL A 39 -2.60 1.29 4.53
CA VAL A 39 -2.28 1.98 3.29
C VAL A 39 -2.90 3.38 3.33
N LEU A 40 -2.09 4.41 3.10
CA LEU A 40 -2.55 5.79 3.04
C LEU A 40 -2.36 6.32 1.62
N ASN A 41 -3.39 6.96 1.07
CA ASN A 41 -3.26 7.66 -0.20
C ASN A 41 -2.39 8.90 -0.02
N TRP A 42 -1.37 9.05 -0.85
CA TRP A 42 -0.58 10.26 -0.98
C TRP A 42 -0.92 10.92 -2.32
N GLY A 43 -2.08 11.59 -2.35
CA GLY A 43 -2.65 12.12 -3.58
C GLY A 43 -3.24 11.01 -4.45
N THR A 44 -3.48 11.32 -5.72
CA THR A 44 -4.19 10.43 -6.65
C THR A 44 -3.32 9.29 -7.17
N PHE A 45 -2.00 9.53 -7.30
CA PHE A 45 -1.07 8.65 -8.03
C PHE A 45 -0.03 7.97 -7.14
N ALA A 46 -0.17 8.07 -5.82
CA ALA A 46 0.76 7.46 -4.89
C ALA A 46 0.08 6.99 -3.60
N ILE A 47 0.68 5.97 -2.99
CA ILE A 47 0.27 5.44 -1.69
C ILE A 47 1.50 5.24 -0.81
N ARG A 48 1.31 5.36 0.50
CA ARG A 48 2.24 4.88 1.51
C ARG A 48 1.70 3.59 2.09
N VAL A 49 2.51 2.54 2.04
CA VAL A 49 2.20 1.25 2.64
C VAL A 49 3.03 1.11 3.91
N PHE A 50 2.37 0.82 5.02
CA PHE A 50 3.01 0.52 6.30
C PHE A 50 2.90 -0.97 6.55
N ALA A 51 4.03 -1.61 6.81
CA ALA A 51 4.10 -3.06 6.93
C ALA A 51 5.12 -3.50 8.00
N ASP A 52 5.10 -4.80 8.29
CA ASP A 52 6.18 -5.46 9.04
C ASP A 52 7.52 -5.28 8.30
N PRO A 53 8.54 -4.65 8.94
CA PRO A 53 9.84 -4.40 8.31
C PRO A 53 10.52 -5.66 7.78
N ASN A 54 10.29 -6.83 8.41
CA ASN A 54 10.96 -8.08 8.04
C ASN A 54 10.31 -8.79 6.84
N ARG A 55 9.23 -8.22 6.28
CA ARG A 55 8.43 -8.86 5.22
C ARG A 55 8.40 -8.08 3.92
N TRP A 56 9.19 -7.02 3.82
CA TRP A 56 9.19 -6.16 2.63
C TRP A 56 9.59 -6.88 1.34
N ASP A 57 10.45 -7.89 1.42
CA ASP A 57 10.83 -8.71 0.26
C ASP A 57 9.64 -9.52 -0.29
N GLU A 58 8.69 -9.89 0.57
CA GLU A 58 7.44 -10.56 0.17
C GLU A 58 6.34 -9.59 -0.23
N ILE A 59 6.28 -8.42 0.41
CA ILE A 59 5.19 -7.43 0.27
C ILE A 59 5.40 -6.57 -0.96
N SER A 60 6.60 -5.99 -1.15
CA SER A 60 6.90 -5.07 -2.25
C SER A 60 6.49 -5.60 -3.63
N PRO A 61 6.88 -6.83 -4.04
CA PRO A 61 6.51 -7.34 -5.36
C PRO A 61 4.99 -7.52 -5.53
N LYS A 62 4.25 -7.83 -4.46
CA LYS A 62 2.78 -7.96 -4.51
C LYS A 62 2.11 -6.60 -4.69
N VAL A 63 2.60 -5.57 -4.00
CA VAL A 63 2.13 -4.19 -4.18
C VAL A 63 2.37 -3.73 -5.60
N ILE A 64 3.59 -3.95 -6.12
CA ILE A 64 3.97 -3.59 -7.50
C ILE A 64 3.04 -4.27 -8.50
N ARG A 65 2.83 -5.59 -8.38
CA ARG A 65 1.94 -6.33 -9.27
C ARG A 65 0.52 -5.79 -9.29
N ILE A 66 -0.05 -5.45 -8.12
CA ILE A 66 -1.41 -4.88 -8.05
C ILE A 66 -1.48 -3.53 -8.79
N LEU A 67 -0.43 -2.71 -8.69
CA LEU A 67 -0.36 -1.43 -9.40
C LEU A 67 -0.14 -1.64 -10.91
N GLU A 68 0.62 -2.65 -11.32
CA GLU A 68 0.78 -3.03 -12.72
C GLU A 68 -0.54 -3.53 -13.32
N GLU A 69 -1.30 -4.36 -12.60
CA GLU A 69 -2.65 -4.81 -12.99
C GLU A 69 -3.60 -3.63 -13.15
N LEU A 70 -3.55 -2.65 -12.23
CA LEU A 70 -4.30 -1.40 -12.35
C LEU A 70 -3.94 -0.64 -13.64
N GLU A 71 -2.65 -0.58 -13.98
CA GLU A 71 -2.14 0.10 -15.18
C GLU A 71 -2.42 -0.65 -16.50
N GLY A 72 -3.10 -1.79 -16.46
CA GLY A 72 -3.39 -2.61 -17.63
C GLY A 72 -2.26 -3.56 -18.01
N GLY A 73 -1.50 -4.04 -17.03
CA GLY A 73 -0.50 -5.10 -17.20
C GLY A 73 -1.09 -6.30 -17.94
N SER A 74 -0.41 -6.70 -19.01
CA SER A 74 -0.80 -7.76 -19.98
C SER A 74 -0.99 -9.15 -19.35
#